data_AF-A0A1R3U3A7-F1
#
_entry.id   AF-A0A1R3U3A7-F1
#
_cell.length_a   1.000
_cell.length_b   1.000
_cell.length_c   1.000
_cell.angle_alpha   90.00
_cell.angle_beta   90.00
_cell.angle_gamma   90.00
#
_symmetry.space_group_name_H-M   'P 1'
#
loop_
_entity.id
_entity.type
_entity.pdbx_description
1 polymer ?
#
loop_
_entity_poly.entity_id
_entity_poly.type
_entity_poly.pdbx_seq_one_letter_code
_entity_poly.pdbx_strand_id
1 'polypeptide(L)' 'MIRKKSLADLEPWLERARSSLVAAFAIGIAKDRAAVSAAIKSPWSNGQTEGQITKLKLVKRQMYGRGKIDLLQARVIGAG' A
#
# COMPACT_ATOMS: atom_id res chain seq x y z
N MET A 1 12.50 4.57 -12.08
CA MET A 1 12.38 3.99 -10.74
C MET A 1 11.47 2.76 -10.71
N ILE A 2 10.16 2.85 -10.44
CA ILE A 2 9.31 1.68 -10.12
C ILE A 2 9.17 0.67 -11.28
N ARG A 3 8.64 1.06 -12.45
CA ARG A 3 8.47 0.14 -13.59
C ARG A 3 9.79 -0.42 -14.14
N LYS A 4 10.86 0.36 -14.03
CA LYS A 4 12.22 -0.02 -14.45
C LYS A 4 12.98 -0.80 -13.37
N LYS A 5 12.40 -0.98 -12.17
CA LYS A 5 13.03 -1.54 -10.97
C LYS A 5 14.42 -0.95 -10.65
N SER A 6 14.64 0.32 -11.01
CA SER A 6 15.89 1.02 -10.77
C SER A 6 15.88 1.61 -9.37
N LEU A 7 16.59 0.96 -8.44
CA LEU A 7 16.78 1.48 -7.08
C LEU A 7 17.72 2.71 -7.07
N ALA A 8 18.64 2.81 -8.03
CA ALA A 8 19.55 3.94 -8.15
C ALA A 8 18.83 5.28 -8.32
N ASP A 9 17.61 5.26 -8.88
CA ASP A 9 16.80 6.46 -9.08
C ASP A 9 16.14 6.97 -7.77
N LEU A 10 16.12 6.18 -6.69
CA LEU A 10 15.38 6.49 -5.47
C LEU A 10 15.98 7.64 -4.67
N GLU A 11 17.29 7.60 -4.42
CA GLU A 11 17.98 8.62 -3.64
C GLU A 11 17.93 9.99 -4.33
N PRO A 12 18.25 10.11 -5.64
CA PRO A 12 18.14 11.38 -6.35
C PRO A 12 16.71 11.93 -6.38
N TRP A 13 15.70 11.06 -6.41
CA TRP A 13 14.30 11.48 -6.34
C TRP A 13 13.93 11.99 -4.94
N LEU A 14 14.39 11.32 -3.87
CA LEU A 14 14.13 11.74 -2.49
C LEU A 14 14.72 13.13 -2.22
N GLU A 15 15.95 13.41 -2.67
CA GLU A 15 16.57 14.73 -2.48
C GLU A 15 15.76 15.85 -3.15
N ARG A 16 15.31 15.64 -4.40
CA ARG A 16 14.42 16.60 -5.06
C ARG A 16 13.06 16.73 -4.37
N ALA A 17 12.53 15.63 -3.85
CA ALA A 17 11.20 15.61 -3.23
C ALA A 17 11.20 16.33 -1.87
N ARG A 18 12.30 16.32 -1.12
CA ARG A 18 12.45 17.02 0.17
C ARG A 18 12.26 18.53 0.07
N SER A 19 12.60 19.15 -1.05
CA SER A 19 12.43 20.59 -1.29
C SER A 19 11.14 20.94 -2.04
N SER A 20 10.19 20.00 -2.15
CA SER A 20 8.97 20.16 -2.94
C SER A 20 7.69 20.08 -2.08
N LEU A 21 6.54 20.23 -2.71
CA LEU A 21 5.22 20.10 -2.07
C LEU A 21 4.96 18.71 -1.45
N VAL A 22 5.75 17.69 -1.82
CA VAL A 22 5.64 16.32 -1.30
C VAL A 22 6.73 15.97 -0.27
N ALA A 23 7.36 16.97 0.36
CA ALA A 23 8.41 16.75 1.35
C ALA A 23 8.01 15.78 2.47
N ALA A 24 6.80 15.90 3.02
CA ALA A 24 6.30 15.00 4.06
C ALA A 24 6.21 13.54 3.58
N PHE A 25 5.83 13.33 2.32
CA PHE A 25 5.82 11.99 1.71
C PHE A 25 7.25 11.46 1.54
N ALA A 26 8.19 12.28 1.07
CA ALA A 26 9.59 11.90 0.95
C ALA A 26 10.20 11.50 2.31
N ILE A 27 9.84 12.19 3.39
CA ILE A 27 10.25 11.84 4.75
C ILE A 27 9.69 10.47 5.15
N GLY A 28 8.43 10.18 4.85
CA GLY A 28 7.82 8.86 5.07
C GLY A 28 8.56 7.74 4.31
N ILE A 29 8.81 7.95 3.01
CA ILE A 29 9.55 7.00 2.17
C ILE A 29 10.99 6.78 2.68
N ALA A 30 11.66 7.84 3.18
CA ALA A 30 12.99 7.72 3.76
C ALA A 30 12.99 6.91 5.06
N LYS A 31 11.95 7.04 5.91
CA LYS A 31 11.78 6.19 7.10
C LYS A 31 11.57 4.72 6.72
N ASP A 32 10.79 4.47 5.67
CA ASP A 32 10.47 3.11 5.18
C ASP A 32 11.41 2.62 4.08
N ARG A 33 12.65 3.14 4.02
CA ARG A 33 13.60 2.90 2.90
C ARG A 33 13.82 1.42 2.59
N ALA A 34 13.91 0.57 3.62
CA ALA A 34 14.11 -0.87 3.44
C ALA A 34 12.92 -1.52 2.71
N ALA A 35 11.69 -1.23 3.16
CA ALA A 35 10.47 -1.73 2.56
C ALA A 35 10.29 -1.24 1.11
N VAL A 36 10.57 0.04 0.86
CA VAL A 36 10.48 0.64 -0.48
C VAL A 36 11.55 0.05 -1.41
N SER A 37 12.77 -0.15 -0.92
CA SER A 37 13.83 -0.81 -1.69
C SER A 37 13.46 -2.25 -2.06
N ALA A 38 12.87 -2.99 -1.12
CA ALA A 38 12.37 -4.33 -1.38
C ALA A 38 11.23 -4.33 -2.40
N ALA A 39 10.28 -3.39 -2.29
CA ALA A 39 9.18 -3.24 -3.24
C ALA A 39 9.66 -2.93 -4.67
N ILE A 40 10.75 -2.16 -4.82
CA ILE A 40 11.35 -1.87 -6.13
C ILE A 40 12.04 -3.10 -6.73
N LYS A 41 12.81 -3.85 -5.92
CA LYS A 41 13.61 -5.00 -6.38
C LYS A 41 12.78 -6.27 -6.59
N SER A 42 11.76 -6.47 -5.76
CA SER A 42 11.00 -7.71 -5.71
C SER A 42 10.27 -7.98 -7.04
N PRO A 43 10.17 -9.25 -7.47
CA PRO A 43 9.23 -9.65 -8.53
C PRO A 43 7.77 -9.62 -8.06
N TRP A 44 7.54 -9.68 -6.75
CA TRP A 44 6.21 -9.77 -6.14
C TRP A 44 5.63 -8.39 -5.87
N SER A 45 4.33 -8.25 -6.12
CA SER A 45 3.55 -7.05 -5.84
C SER A 45 2.63 -7.29 -4.64
N ASN A 46 2.52 -6.30 -3.75
CA ASN A 46 1.51 -6.29 -2.69
C ASN A 46 0.08 -6.06 -3.20
N GLY A 47 -0.13 -5.89 -4.51
CA GLY A 47 -1.43 -5.59 -5.10
C GLY A 47 -2.51 -6.63 -4.81
N GLN A 48 -2.17 -7.93 -4.71
CA GLN A 48 -3.15 -8.95 -4.30
C GLN A 48 -3.63 -8.72 -2.88
N THR A 49 -2.69 -8.53 -1.94
CA THR A 49 -2.99 -8.23 -0.53
C THR A 49 -3.81 -6.94 -0.39
N GLU A 50 -3.38 -5.86 -1.05
CA GLU A 50 -4.09 -4.58 -1.04
C GLU A 50 -5.49 -4.67 -1.68
N GLY A 51 -5.64 -5.49 -2.72
CA GLY A 51 -6.94 -5.78 -3.33
C GLY A 51 -7.90 -6.46 -2.37
N GLN A 52 -7.44 -7.49 -1.64
CA GLN A 52 -8.25 -8.16 -0.61
C GLN A 52 -8.63 -7.20 0.53
N ILE A 53 -7.68 -6.38 1.00
CA ILE A 53 -7.94 -5.35 2.02
C ILE A 53 -8.97 -4.33 1.52
N THR A 54 -8.88 -3.93 0.24
CA THR A 54 -9.82 -2.98 -0.37
C THR A 54 -11.21 -3.56 -0.45
N LYS A 55 -11.36 -4.82 -0.89
CA LYS A 55 -12.64 -5.55 -0.88
C LYS A 55 -13.23 -5.61 0.52
N LEU A 56 -12.44 -5.99 1.52
CA LEU A 56 -12.88 -6.04 2.93
C LEU A 56 -13.34 -4.67 3.44
N LYS A 57 -12.54 -3.62 3.19
CA LYS A 57 -12.89 -2.23 3.58
C LYS A 57 -14.17 -1.76 2.89
N LEU A 58 -14.38 -2.12 1.62
CA LEU A 58 -15.59 -1.79 0.87
C LEU A 58 -16.84 -2.42 1.51
N VAL A 59 -16.79 -3.72 1.82
CA VAL A 59 -17.91 -4.41 2.49
C VAL A 59 -18.22 -3.76 3.84
N LYS A 60 -17.20 -3.46 4.65
CA LYS A 60 -17.38 -2.79 5.94
C LYS A 60 -18.00 -1.38 5.80
N ARG A 61 -17.63 -0.63 4.76
CA ARG A 61 -18.21 0.69 4.45
C ARG A 61 -19.67 0.61 4.01
N GLN A 62 -20.04 -0.37 3.19
CA GLN A 62 -21.44 -0.62 2.80
C GLN A 62 -22.33 -0.95 4.00
N MET A 63 -21.74 -1.48 5.08
CA MET A 63 -22.42 -1.80 6.33
C MET A 63 -22.40 -0.65 7.35
N TYR A 64 -21.96 0.55 6.95
CA TYR A 64 -21.82 1.73 7.81
C TYR A 64 -21.00 1.46 9.09
N GLY A 65 -20.02 0.53 9.00
CA GLY A 65 -19.20 0.13 10.13
C GLY A 65 -19.91 -0.75 11.18
N ARG A 66 -21.17 -1.15 10.96
CA ARG A 66 -21.99 -1.91 11.93
C ARG A 66 -21.87 -3.44 11.80
N GLY A 67 -21.03 -3.93 10.88
CA GLY A 67 -20.73 -5.34 10.74
C GLY A 67 -19.69 -5.81 11.76
N LYS A 68 -20.09 -6.68 12.68
CA LYS A 68 -19.17 -7.48 13.50
C LYS A 68 -18.44 -8.51 12.62
N ILE A 69 -17.41 -9.17 13.15
CA ILE A 69 -16.49 -10.03 12.39
C ILE A 69 -17.23 -11.16 11.67
N ASP A 70 -18.19 -11.80 12.34
CA ASP A 70 -19.12 -12.81 11.81
C ASP A 70 -19.84 -12.35 10.53
N LEU A 71 -20.43 -11.15 10.55
CA LEU A 71 -21.15 -10.61 9.39
C LEU A 71 -20.22 -10.21 8.24
N LEU A 72 -19.02 -9.72 8.56
CA LEU A 72 -17.99 -9.44 7.55
C LEU A 72 -17.50 -10.73 6.90
N GLN A 73 -17.28 -11.79 7.68
CA GLN A 73 -16.84 -13.09 7.19
C GLN A 73 -17.87 -13.71 6.25
N ALA A 74 -19.15 -13.72 6.64
CA ALA A 74 -20.24 -14.23 5.81
C ALA A 74 -20.34 -13.53 4.45
N ARG A 75 -20.07 -12.22 4.38
CA ARG A 75 -20.12 -11.44 3.13
C ARG A 75 -18.86 -11.52 2.28
N VAL A 76 -17.69 -11.75 2.87
CA VAL A 76 -16.41 -11.73 2.15
C VAL A 76 -16.02 -13.12 1.65
N ILE A 77 -16.25 -14.15 2.48
CA ILE A 77 -15.88 -15.54 2.23
C ILE A 77 -17.09 -16.34 1.69
N GLY A 78 -18.31 -15.88 1.98
CA GLY A 78 -19.55 -16.64 1.78
C GLY A 78 -19.91 -17.43 3.03
N ALA A 79 -21.20 -17.62 3.28
CA ALA A 79 -21.64 -18.68 4.18
C ALA A 79 -21.35 -20.01 3.47
N GLY A 80 -20.54 -20.86 4.10
CA GLY A 80 -20.43 -22.26 3.67
C GLY A 80 -21.77 -22.98 3.84
#